data_AF-M9M8D3-F1
#
_entry.id   AF-M9M8D3-F1
#
_cell.length_a   1.000
_cell.length_b   1.000
_cell.length_c   1.000
_cell.angle_alpha   90.00
_cell.angle_beta   90.00
_cell.angle_gamma   90.00
#
_symmetry.space_group_name_H-M   'P 1'
#
loop_
_entity.id
_entity.type
_entity.pdbx_description
1 polymer ?
#
loop_
_entity_poly.entity_id
_entity_poly.type
_entity_poly.pdbx_seq_one_letter_code
_entity_poly.pdbx_strand_id
1 'polypeptide(L)' 'MSDASLSRANLKDSDLTRAILARANLQGADLRGANMEGDDFKLFSIKGSRMDAEQSVLYARSHGDKIG' A
#
# COMPACT_ATOMS: atom_id res chain seq x y z
N MET A 1 5.83 6.98 -16.31
CA MET A 1 6.22 7.79 -15.13
C MET A 1 5.19 7.52 -14.05
N SER A 2 5.63 7.36 -12.80
CA SER A 2 4.77 7.55 -11.63
C SER A 2 5.63 7.63 -10.36
N ASP A 3 6.42 8.70 -10.27
CA ASP A 3 7.02 9.17 -9.02
C ASP A 3 5.97 10.00 -8.25
N ALA A 4 4.80 9.42 -8.01
CA ALA A 4 3.72 10.09 -7.30
C ALA A 4 4.10 10.24 -5.83
N SER A 5 4.16 11.48 -5.34
CA SER A 5 4.39 11.76 -3.92
C SER A 5 3.05 11.81 -3.19
N LEU A 6 2.75 10.75 -2.44
CA LEU A 6 1.58 10.61 -1.58
C LEU A 6 2.00 10.48 -0.11
N SER A 7 3.19 10.97 0.22
CA SER A 7 3.73 10.90 1.58
C SER A 7 2.80 11.61 2.56
N ARG A 8 2.44 10.94 3.66
CA ARG A 8 1.50 11.44 4.69
C ARG A 8 0.10 11.78 4.16
N ALA A 9 -0.28 11.30 2.98
CA ALA A 9 -1.63 11.48 2.46
C ALA A 9 -2.64 10.72 3.33
N ASN A 10 -3.86 11.26 3.43
CA ASN A 10 -4.99 10.52 3.96
C ASN A 10 -5.68 9.78 2.81
N LEU A 11 -5.49 8.47 2.75
CA LEU A 11 -6.09 7.57 1.77
C LEU A 11 -7.04 6.57 2.44
N LYS A 12 -7.51 6.93 3.64
CA LYS A 12 -8.41 6.10 4.43
C LYS A 12 -9.67 5.79 3.62
N ASP A 13 -10.11 4.54 3.65
CA ASP A 13 -11.31 4.04 2.97
C ASP A 13 -11.32 4.28 1.43
N SER A 14 -10.16 4.56 0.81
CA SER A 14 -10.07 4.82 -0.63
C SER A 14 -9.94 3.53 -1.43
N ASP A 15 -10.55 3.49 -2.62
CA ASP A 15 -10.32 2.41 -3.59
C ASP A 15 -9.05 2.70 -4.40
N LEU A 16 -8.01 1.92 -4.14
CA LEU A 16 -6.73 1.97 -4.85
C LEU A 16 -6.55 0.75 -5.76
N THR A 17 -7.57 -0.08 -5.93
CA THR A 17 -7.47 -1.26 -6.78
C THR A 17 -7.07 -0.87 -8.21
N ARG A 18 -5.98 -1.46 -8.70
CA ARG A 18 -5.40 -1.17 -10.03
C ARG A 18 -4.89 0.27 -10.18
N ALA A 19 -4.70 1.02 -9.10
CA ALA A 19 -4.04 2.31 -9.17
C ALA A 19 -2.59 2.12 -9.68
N ILE A 20 -2.11 3.07 -10.49
CA ILE A 20 -0.73 3.05 -10.96
C ILE A 20 0.16 3.57 -9.82
N LEU A 21 0.48 2.69 -8.88
CA LEU A 21 1.31 2.99 -7.71
C LEU A 21 2.78 2.66 -7.92
N ALA A 22 3.19 2.14 -9.09
CA ALA A 22 4.57 1.78 -9.33
C ALA A 22 5.51 2.99 -9.13
N ARG A 23 6.43 2.87 -8.17
CA ARG A 23 7.36 3.90 -7.65
C ARG A 23 6.72 5.05 -6.85
N ALA A 24 5.45 4.93 -6.46
CA ALA A 24 4.82 5.91 -5.59
C ALA A 24 5.46 5.91 -4.18
N ASN A 25 5.53 7.09 -3.58
CA ASN A 25 5.93 7.27 -2.20
C ASN A 25 4.70 7.46 -1.31
N LEU A 26 4.33 6.41 -0.57
CA LEU A 26 3.24 6.41 0.41
C LEU A 26 3.76 6.51 1.85
N GLN A 27 5.01 6.94 2.05
CA GLN A 27 5.60 7.00 3.39
C GLN A 27 4.73 7.81 4.37
N GLY A 28 4.34 7.18 5.48
CA GLY A 28 3.53 7.81 6.51
C GLY A 28 2.06 8.05 6.13
N ALA A 29 1.59 7.55 4.99
CA ALA A 29 0.19 7.68 4.58
C ALA A 29 -0.76 6.91 5.52
N ASP A 30 -2.01 7.32 5.57
CA ASP A 30 -3.08 6.57 6.22
C ASP A 30 -3.79 5.70 5.19
N LEU A 31 -3.56 4.39 5.23
CA LEU A 31 -4.11 3.39 4.30
C LEU A 31 -5.19 2.52 4.96
N ARG A 32 -5.62 2.84 6.19
CA ARG A 32 -6.65 2.07 6.90
C ARG A 32 -7.94 2.04 6.10
N GLY A 33 -8.53 0.86 5.91
CA GLY A 33 -9.71 0.66 5.08
C GLY A 33 -9.50 0.87 3.56
N ALA A 34 -8.29 1.19 3.09
CA ALA A 34 -8.05 1.33 1.65
C ALA A 34 -8.12 -0.04 0.96
N ASN A 35 -8.86 -0.12 -0.14
CA ASN A 35 -8.87 -1.33 -0.95
C ASN A 35 -7.63 -1.35 -1.85
N MET A 36 -6.71 -2.27 -1.57
CA MET A 36 -5.44 -2.45 -2.30
C MET A 36 -5.30 -3.88 -2.81
N GLU A 37 -6.44 -4.55 -3.05
CA GLU A 37 -6.43 -5.92 -3.55
C GLU A 37 -5.76 -6.01 -4.93
N GLY A 38 -4.80 -6.93 -5.05
CA GLY A 38 -4.04 -7.13 -6.28
C GLY A 38 -2.88 -6.16 -6.51
N ASP A 39 -2.69 -5.17 -5.64
CA ASP A 39 -1.52 -4.30 -5.72
C ASP A 39 -0.24 -5.04 -5.30
N ASP A 40 0.84 -4.83 -6.06
CA ASP A 40 2.15 -5.33 -5.68
C ASP A 40 2.87 -4.32 -4.78
N PHE A 41 2.81 -4.55 -3.46
CA PHE A 41 3.45 -3.72 -2.44
C PHE A 41 4.97 -3.63 -2.58
N LYS A 42 5.61 -4.45 -3.42
CA LYS A 42 7.04 -4.31 -3.75
C LYS A 42 7.33 -3.14 -4.69
N LEU A 43 6.30 -2.60 -5.34
CA LEU A 43 6.45 -1.55 -6.33
C LEU A 43 6.39 -0.15 -5.74
N PHE A 44 5.99 0.03 -4.47
CA PHE A 44 5.86 1.35 -3.82
C PHE A 44 6.37 1.34 -2.38
N SER A 45 6.70 2.52 -1.85
CA SER A 45 7.17 2.64 -0.47
C SER A 45 6.01 2.92 0.47
N ILE A 46 5.75 2.01 1.42
CA ILE A 46 4.76 2.21 2.50
C ILE A 46 5.39 2.45 3.87
N LYS A 47 6.68 2.82 3.95
CA LYS A 47 7.37 2.94 5.23
C LYS A 47 6.63 3.85 6.21
N GLY A 48 6.32 3.36 7.40
CA GLY A 48 5.62 4.14 8.44
C GLY A 48 4.16 4.48 8.12
N SER A 49 3.57 3.88 7.08
CA SER A 49 2.15 4.03 6.79
C SER A 49 1.31 3.37 7.88
N ARG A 50 0.11 3.88 8.07
CA ARG A 50 -0.88 3.31 8.99
C ARG A 50 -1.73 2.32 8.21
N MET A 51 -1.83 1.10 8.70
CA MET A 51 -2.59 0.00 8.10
C MET A 51 -3.41 -0.68 9.21
N ASP A 52 -4.55 -1.26 8.84
CA ASP A 52 -5.29 -2.15 9.74
C ASP A 52 -5.01 -3.62 9.36
N ALA A 53 -5.79 -4.55 9.91
CA ALA A 53 -5.60 -5.98 9.70
C ALA A 53 -5.68 -6.36 8.21
N GLU A 54 -6.55 -5.72 7.44
CA GLU A 54 -6.78 -6.07 6.04
C GLU A 54 -5.57 -5.73 5.18
N GLN A 55 -5.09 -4.48 5.21
CA GLN A 55 -3.91 -4.10 4.42
C GLN A 55 -2.65 -4.80 4.93
N SER A 56 -2.55 -5.10 6.23
CA SER A 56 -1.41 -5.85 6.78
C SER A 56 -1.34 -7.26 6.20
N VAL A 57 -2.49 -7.93 6.03
CA VAL A 57 -2.59 -9.24 5.38
C VAL A 57 -2.22 -9.14 3.90
N LEU A 58 -2.72 -8.14 3.17
CA LEU A 58 -2.37 -7.93 1.76
C LEU A 58 -0.86 -7.69 1.58
N TYR A 59 -0.25 -6.89 2.45
CA TYR A 59 1.19 -6.63 2.45
C TYR A 59 2.01 -7.91 2.68
N ALA A 60 1.64 -8.74 3.66
CA ALA A 60 2.29 -10.01 3.94
C ALA A 60 2.16 -11.00 2.76
N ARG A 61 0.98 -11.06 2.13
CA ARG A 61 0.74 -11.86 0.91
C ARG A 61 1.63 -11.41 -0.24
N SER A 62 1.80 -10.10 -0.46
CA SER A 62 2.66 -9.55 -1.51
C SER A 62 4.15 -9.84 -1.25
N HIS A 63 4.59 -9.80 0.01
CA HIS A 63 5.98 -10.08 0.38
C HIS A 63 6.31 -11.56 0.45
N GLY A 64 5.31 -12.42 0.26
CA GLY A 64 5.47 -13.85 0.14
C GLY A 64 6.11 -14.40 1.40
N ASP A 65 5.37 -14.37 2.51
CA ASP A 65 5.64 -15.29 3.61
C ASP A 65 5.80 -16.68 3.00
N LYS A 66 7.06 -17.09 2.86
CA LYS A 66 7.49 -18.47 2.80
C LYS A 66 7.15 -19.02 4.17
N ILE A 67 5.89 -19.38 4.35
CA ILE A 67 5.50 -20.28 5.44
C ILE A 67 6.07 -21.64 5.04
N GLY A 68 7.29 -21.88 5.47
CA GLY A 68 8.02 -23.15 5.42
C GLY A 68 8.70 -23.36 6.76
#